data_AF-A0A7K0QKH3-F1
#
_entry.id   AF-A0A7K0QKH3-F1
#
_cell.length_a   1.000
_cell.length_b   1.000
_cell.length_c   1.000
_cell.angle_alpha   90.00
_cell.angle_beta   90.00
_cell.angle_gamma   90.00
#
_symmetry.space_group_name_H-M   'P 1'
#
loop_
_entity.id
_entity.type
_entity.pdbx_description
1 polymer ?
#
loop_
_entity_poly.entity_id
_entity_poly.type
_entity_poly.pdbx_seq_one_letter_code
_entity_poly.pdbx_strand_id
1 'polypeptide(L)' 'MKVGIYFDLRNPPEWPQDPTRLYGFALEMCEEAERLGCDSVWTTEHHLFDDGYMTQ' A
#
# COMPACT_ATOMS: atom_id res chain seq x y z
N MET A 1 -23.58 -0.72 3.00
CA MET A 1 -22.38 -0.69 3.87
C MET A 1 -21.26 -0.14 3.01
N LYS A 2 -20.40 0.75 3.54
CA LYS A 2 -19.20 1.19 2.82
C LYS A 2 -18.01 0.36 3.25
N VAL A 3 -17.22 -0.14 2.31
CA VAL A 3 -16.04 -0.98 2.54
C VAL A 3 -14.83 -0.30 1.92
N GLY A 4 -13.72 -0.25 2.66
CA GLY A 4 -12.46 0.29 2.17
C GLY A 4 -11.32 -0.68 2.42
N ILE A 5 -10.26 -0.54 1.62
CA ILE A 5 -8.99 -1.25 1.80
C ILE A 5 -7.90 -0.27 2.23
N TYR A 6 -6.91 -0.78 2.95
CA TYR A 6 -5.84 0.02 3.54
C TYR A 6 -4.48 -0.59 3.21
N PHE A 7 -3.51 0.25 2.85
CA PHE A 7 -2.11 -0.12 2.66
C PHE A 7 -1.21 0.79 3.49
N ASP A 8 -0.26 0.22 4.24
CA ASP A 8 0.80 1.00 4.89
C ASP A 8 2.00 1.25 3.96
N LEU A 9 2.13 0.44 2.90
CA LEU A 9 3.17 0.49 1.85
C LEU A 9 4.61 0.46 2.40
N ARG A 10 4.80 -0.06 3.62
CA ARG A 10 6.09 -0.12 4.30
C ARG A 10 6.94 -1.27 3.76
N ASN A 11 8.24 -1.04 3.64
CA ASN A 11 9.22 -2.06 3.29
C ASN A 11 10.34 -2.14 4.35
N PRO A 12 10.03 -2.63 5.57
CA PRO A 12 10.98 -2.62 6.68
C PRO A 12 12.20 -3.53 6.41
N PRO A 13 13.39 -3.20 6.94
CA PRO A 13 14.62 -3.94 6.65
C PRO A 13 14.60 -5.41 7.12
N GLU A 14 13.76 -5.73 8.11
CA GLU A 14 13.56 -7.09 8.61
C GLU A 14 12.87 -8.01 7.59
N TRP A 15 12.06 -7.43 6.69
CA TRP A 15 11.28 -8.15 5.68
C TRP A 15 11.31 -7.45 4.32
N PRO A 16 12.48 -7.35 3.68
CA PRO A 16 12.63 -6.58 2.46
C PRO A 16 11.87 -7.24 1.30
N GLN A 17 11.15 -6.42 0.57
CA GLN A 17 10.50 -6.71 -0.71
C GLN A 17 11.18 -5.88 -1.81
N ASP A 18 11.12 -6.37 -3.05
CA ASP A 18 11.40 -5.53 -4.21
C ASP A 18 10.36 -4.39 -4.27
N PRO A 19 10.76 -3.10 -4.32
CA PRO A 19 9.81 -1.99 -4.34
C PRO A 19 8.84 -2.07 -5.52
N THR A 20 9.32 -2.47 -6.71
CA THR A 20 8.45 -2.61 -7.89
C THR A 20 7.36 -3.67 -7.64
N ARG A 21 7.72 -4.81 -7.04
CA ARG A 21 6.74 -5.81 -6.62
C ARG A 21 5.75 -5.28 -5.57
N LEU A 22 6.23 -4.59 -4.53
CA LEU A 22 5.39 -4.08 -3.43
C LEU A 22 4.33 -3.10 -3.95
N TYR A 23 4.74 -2.09 -4.70
CA TYR A 23 3.81 -1.09 -5.26
C TYR A 23 2.96 -1.67 -6.38
N GLY A 24 3.52 -2.55 -7.22
CA GLY A 24 2.75 -3.24 -8.26
C GLY A 24 1.61 -4.07 -7.68
N PHE A 25 1.88 -4.82 -6.61
CA PHE A 25 0.84 -5.57 -5.89
C PHE A 25 -0.26 -4.66 -5.33
N ALA A 26 0.11 -3.53 -4.72
CA ALA A 26 -0.87 -2.60 -4.18
C ALA A 26 -1.81 -2.06 -5.28
N LEU A 27 -1.28 -1.76 -6.46
CA LEU A 27 -2.08 -1.34 -7.62
C LEU A 27 -3.00 -2.46 -8.13
N GLU A 28 -2.50 -3.69 -8.29
CA GLU A 28 -3.32 -4.87 -8.64
C GLU A 28 -4.48 -5.06 -7.65
N MET A 29 -4.21 -4.88 -6.35
CA MET A 29 -5.22 -4.99 -5.31
C MET A 29 -6.24 -3.85 -5.34
N CYS A 30 -5.85 -2.64 -5.72
CA CYS A 30 -6.78 -1.53 -5.95
C CYS A 30 -7.73 -1.84 -7.10
N GLU A 31 -7.24 -2.37 -8.21
CA GLU A 31 -8.06 -2.79 -9.36
C GLU A 31 -9.06 -3.88 -8.96
N GLU A 32 -8.61 -4.90 -8.23
CA GLU A 32 -9.48 -5.97 -7.74
C GLU A 32 -10.51 -5.46 -6.72
N ALA A 33 -10.13 -4.53 -5.84
CA ALA A 33 -11.05 -3.93 -4.89
C ALA A 33 -12.13 -3.10 -5.58
N GLU A 34 -11.77 -2.34 -6.62
CA GLU A 34 -12.75 -1.65 -7.47
C GLU A 34 -13.68 -2.65 -8.16
N ARG A 35 -13.14 -3.72 -8.76
CA ARG A 35 -13.93 -4.78 -9.40
C ARG A 35 -14.93 -5.45 -8.45
N LEU A 36 -14.57 -5.57 -7.17
CA LEU A 36 -15.41 -6.14 -6.11
C LEU A 36 -16.36 -5.13 -5.46
N GLY A 37 -16.28 -3.84 -5.83
CA GLY A 37 -17.18 -2.79 -5.35
C GLY A 37 -16.77 -2.14 -4.02
N CYS A 38 -15.48 -2.12 -3.69
CA CYS A 38 -14.99 -1.33 -2.56
C CYS A 38 -15.14 0.18 -2.83
N ASP A 39 -15.47 0.94 -1.79
CA ASP A 39 -15.78 2.37 -1.88
C ASP A 39 -14.54 3.27 -1.76
N SER A 40 -13.44 2.77 -1.20
CA SER A 40 -12.26 3.60 -0.90
C SER A 40 -10.97 2.81 -0.75
N VAL A 41 -9.87 3.48 -1.08
CA VAL A 41 -8.49 3.06 -0.79
C VAL A 41 -7.89 4.07 0.17
N TRP A 42 -7.23 3.56 1.21
CA TRP A 42 -6.56 4.37 2.23
C TRP A 42 -5.07 4.04 2.25
N THR A 43 -4.25 5.07 2.38
CA THR A 43 -2.80 4.97 2.56
C THR A 43 -2.38 5.78 3.78
N THR A 44 -1.19 5.50 4.29
CA THR A 44 -0.59 6.29 5.37
C THR A 44 0.27 7.43 4.84
N GLU A 45 0.61 8.35 5.74
CA GLU A 45 1.69 9.30 5.55
C GLU A 45 2.59 9.21 6.79
N HIS A 46 3.87 8.94 6.57
CA HIS A 46 4.89 8.99 7.60
C HIS A 46 6.25 9.29 6.97
N HIS A 47 7.14 9.85 7.78
CA HIS A 47 8.47 10.27 7.35
C HIS A 47 9.51 9.78 8.36
N LEU A 48 10.78 9.75 7.94
CA LEU A 48 11.94 9.39 8.79
C LEU A 48 11.98 7.92 9.25
N PHE A 49 11.29 7.02 8.55
CA PHE A 49 11.42 5.56 8.74
C PHE A 49 12.28 4.97 7.62
N ASP A 50 13.10 3.99 7.98
CA ASP A 50 13.94 3.25 7.03
C ASP A 50 13.14 2.12 6.35
N ASP A 51 12.01 2.47 5.73
CA ASP A 51 11.10 1.52 5.08
C ASP A 51 10.78 1.88 3.62
N GLY A 52 11.49 2.86 3.06
CA GLY A 52 11.36 3.28 1.66
C GLY A 52 10.02 3.92 1.29
N TYR A 53 9.11 4.11 2.26
CA TYR A 53 7.83 4.77 2.04
C TYR A 53 7.92 6.24 2.48
N MET A 54 7.60 7.16 1.57
CA MET A 54 7.53 8.61 1.84
C MET A 54 8.77 9.17 2.57
N THR A 55 9.95 9.00 1.98
CA THR A 55 11.26 9.23 2.64
C THR A 55 11.68 10.70 2.84
N GLN A 56 10.85 11.68 2.50
CA GLN A 56 11.18 13.12 2.50
C GLN A 56 10.99 13.80 3.85
#